data_AF-A0A562K210-F1
#
_entry.id   AF-A0A562K210-F1
#
_cell.length_a   1.000
_cell.length_b   1.000
_cell.length_c   1.000
_cell.angle_alpha   90.00
_cell.angle_beta   90.00
_cell.angle_gamma   90.00
#
_symmetry.space_group_name_H-M   'P 1'
#
loop_
_entity.id
_entity.type
_entity.pdbx_description
1 polymer ?
#
loop_
_entity_poly.entity_id
_entity_poly.type
_entity_poly.pdbx_seq_one_letter_code
_entity_poly.pdbx_strand_id
1 'polypeptide(L)'
;MSNAEQRPARILTWHSGDNRFELVVHTDKSTLLLFDGQIVELANSDWTALAEAVRMVVPSASEGGKAKVAKARKPKQSAANQGSRWTPEEDKKLLHLWQEDGVTIEDLMQCFGRNGGGITSRLVRLGASPTRDDIRTESKRRAESISSTS
;
A
#
# COMPACT_ATOMS: atom_id res chain seq x y z
N MET A 1 -3.52 13.33 40.52
CA MET A 1 -3.68 11.91 40.09
C MET A 1 -2.84 11.74 38.85
N SER A 2 -1.78 10.95 38.95
CA SER A 2 -0.73 10.82 37.95
C SER A 2 -1.30 10.24 36.65
N ASN A 3 -1.31 11.06 35.60
CA ASN A 3 -1.65 10.64 34.24
C ASN A 3 -0.50 9.76 33.76
N ALA A 4 -0.56 8.47 34.10
CA ALA A 4 0.42 7.50 33.63
C ALA A 4 0.44 7.57 32.11
N GLU A 5 1.59 7.91 31.54
CA GLU A 5 1.85 7.91 30.11
C GLU A 5 1.59 6.50 29.58
N GLN A 6 0.34 6.22 29.21
CA GLN A 6 -0.07 4.98 28.58
C GLN A 6 0.57 4.96 27.22
N ARG A 7 1.74 4.32 27.16
CA ARG A 7 2.48 4.12 25.92
C ARG A 7 1.53 3.57 24.87
N PRO A 8 1.43 4.21 23.70
CA PRO A 8 0.54 3.74 22.65
C PRO A 8 1.01 2.35 22.23
N ALA A 9 0.09 1.39 22.23
CA ALA A 9 0.40 0.03 21.78
C ALA A 9 0.68 0.02 20.27
N ARG A 10 0.00 0.90 19.53
CA ARG A 10 0.18 1.08 18.09
C ARG A 10 -0.31 2.45 17.65
N ILE A 11 0.37 3.05 16.68
CA ILE A 11 -0.11 4.25 16.00
C ILE A 11 -0.33 3.88 14.53
N LEU A 12 -1.50 4.26 14.00
CA LEU A 12 -1.87 4.10 12.60
C LEU A 12 -2.10 5.46 11.98
N THR A 13 -1.35 5.78 10.93
CA THR A 13 -1.50 7.05 10.22
C THR A 13 -1.90 6.77 8.78
N TRP A 14 -2.92 7.47 8.29
CA TRP A 14 -3.31 7.41 6.88
C TRP A 14 -3.67 8.80 6.35
N HIS A 15 -3.70 8.91 5.03
CA HIS A 15 -4.06 10.13 4.33
C HIS A 15 -5.22 9.84 3.38
N SER A 16 -6.12 10.80 3.23
CA SER A 16 -7.17 10.81 2.21
C SER A 16 -7.15 12.17 1.53
N GLY A 17 -6.62 12.23 0.30
CA GLY A 17 -6.24 13.51 -0.31
C GLY A 17 -5.18 14.21 0.55
N ASP A 18 -5.42 15.48 0.88
CA ASP A 18 -4.56 16.28 1.76
C ASP A 18 -4.86 16.09 3.26
N ASN A 19 -5.92 15.35 3.59
CA ASN A 19 -6.35 15.14 4.97
C ASN A 19 -5.55 14.01 5.61
N ARG A 20 -4.85 14.31 6.70
CA ARG A 20 -4.14 13.32 7.52
C ARG A 20 -5.01 12.90 8.71
N PHE A 21 -5.01 11.61 8.97
CA PHE A 21 -5.68 11.00 10.11
C PHE A 21 -4.69 10.15 10.91
N GLU A 22 -4.87 10.12 12.22
CA GLU A 22 -4.02 9.32 13.10
C GLU A 22 -4.85 8.62 14.17
N LEU A 23 -4.82 7.29 14.19
CA LEU A 23 -5.44 6.47 15.22
C LEU A 23 -4.35 5.96 16.17
N VAL A 24 -4.39 6.45 17.40
CA VAL A 24 -3.57 6.01 18.51
C VAL A 24 -4.32 4.91 19.25
N VAL A 25 -3.77 3.70 19.26
CA VAL A 25 -4.39 2.53 19.85
C VAL A 25 -3.76 2.26 21.21
N HIS A 26 -4.57 2.29 22.26
CA HIS A 26 -4.21 1.81 23.58
C HIS A 26 -4.94 0.48 23.88
N THR A 27 -4.63 -0.12 25.02
CA THR A 27 -5.13 -1.45 25.40
C THR A 27 -6.63 -1.47 25.70
N ASP A 28 -7.16 -0.36 26.21
CA ASP A 28 -8.53 -0.17 26.70
C ASP A 28 -9.35 0.76 25.79
N LYS A 29 -8.73 1.85 25.34
CA LYS A 29 -9.35 2.87 24.48
C LYS A 29 -8.44 3.24 23.30
N SER A 30 -9.03 3.81 22.27
CA SER A 30 -8.28 4.34 21.13
C SER A 30 -8.76 5.73 20.75
N THR A 31 -7.85 6.53 20.21
CA THR A 31 -8.05 7.95 19.94
C THR A 31 -7.74 8.25 18.49
N LEU A 32 -8.73 8.77 17.77
CA LEU A 32 -8.61 9.22 16.39
C LEU A 32 -8.46 10.74 16.33
N LEU A 33 -7.34 11.20 15.76
CA LEU A 33 -7.11 12.58 15.40
C LEU A 33 -7.56 12.80 13.95
N LEU A 34 -8.49 13.73 13.77
CA LEU A 34 -9.00 14.17 12.48
C LEU A 34 -8.12 15.29 11.90
N PHE A 35 -8.26 15.54 10.60
CA PHE A 35 -7.44 16.50 9.87
C PHE A 35 -7.68 17.97 10.28
N ASP A 36 -8.85 18.26 10.84
CA ASP A 36 -9.25 19.56 11.37
C ASP A 36 -8.82 19.77 12.83
N GLY A 37 -8.09 18.80 13.40
CA GLY A 37 -7.62 18.82 14.78
C GLY A 37 -8.65 18.33 15.80
N GLN A 38 -9.83 17.87 15.38
CA GLN A 38 -10.77 17.21 16.28
C GLN A 38 -10.24 15.86 16.73
N ILE A 39 -10.58 15.49 17.96
CA ILE A 39 -10.15 14.25 18.60
C ILE A 39 -11.39 13.45 18.98
N VAL A 40 -11.44 12.19 18.54
CA VAL A 40 -12.48 11.22 18.91
C VAL A 40 -11.84 10.11 19.72
N GLU A 41 -12.17 10.03 21.01
CA GLU A 41 -11.74 8.96 21.90
C GLU A 41 -12.93 8.04 22.19
N LEU A 42 -12.75 6.73 21.99
CA LEU A 42 -13.76 5.72 22.30
C LEU A 42 -13.09 4.49 22.93
N ALA A 43 -13.87 3.71 23.69
CA ALA A 43 -13.45 2.40 24.15
C ALA A 43 -13.25 1.44 22.96
N ASN A 44 -12.37 0.45 23.10
CA ASN A 44 -12.08 -0.50 22.02
C ASN A 44 -13.31 -1.34 21.62
N SER A 45 -14.26 -1.57 22.54
CA SER A 45 -15.56 -2.19 22.24
C SER A 45 -16.40 -1.33 21.30
N ASP A 46 -16.43 -0.02 21.53
CA ASP A 46 -17.24 0.92 20.76
C ASP A 46 -16.63 1.16 19.38
N TRP A 47 -15.30 1.19 19.28
CA TRP A 47 -14.60 1.17 17.99
C TRP A 47 -14.94 -0.06 17.15
N THR A 48 -15.17 -1.21 17.80
CA THR A 48 -15.57 -2.45 17.12
C THR A 48 -17.00 -2.33 16.58
N ALA A 49 -17.93 -1.86 17.42
CA ALA A 49 -19.31 -1.61 17.01
C ALA A 49 -19.40 -0.58 15.86
N LEU A 50 -18.62 0.50 15.94
CA LEU A 50 -18.53 1.51 14.88
C LEU A 50 -18.04 0.89 13.56
N ALA A 51 -17.00 0.05 13.60
CA ALA A 51 -16.49 -0.62 12.39
C ALA A 51 -17.53 -1.55 11.74
N GLU A 52 -18.40 -2.17 12.52
CA GLU A 52 -19.53 -2.97 12.01
C GLU A 52 -20.59 -2.08 11.35
N ALA A 53 -20.99 -0.99 12.01
CA ALA A 53 -21.93 -0.03 11.45
C ALA A 53 -21.42 0.58 10.13
N VAL A 54 -20.13 0.94 10.05
CA VAL A 54 -19.49 1.48 8.84
C VAL A 54 -19.62 0.50 7.65
N ARG A 55 -19.49 -0.81 7.86
CA ARG A 55 -19.66 -1.83 6.80
C ARG A 55 -21.08 -1.92 6.25
N MET A 56 -22.08 -1.50 7.03
CA MET A 56 -23.48 -1.47 6.59
C MET A 56 -23.78 -0.24 5.72
N VAL A 57 -23.10 0.88 6.00
CA VAL A 57 -23.34 2.16 5.32
C VAL A 57 -22.47 2.33 4.08
N VAL A 58 -21.24 1.80 4.11
CA VAL A 58 -20.29 1.88 3.00
C VAL A 58 -20.28 0.51 2.30
N PRO A 59 -21.09 0.30 1.24
CA PRO A 59 -21.05 -0.94 0.47
C PRO A 59 -19.65 -1.09 -0.12
N SER A 60 -19.05 -2.24 0.16
CA SER A 60 -17.69 -2.57 -0.22
C SER A 60 -17.55 -2.59 -1.75
N ALA A 61 -17.24 -1.46 -2.37
CA ALA A 61 -16.49 -1.47 -3.63
C ALA A 61 -15.19 -2.21 -3.33
N SER A 62 -14.95 -3.32 -4.03
CA SER A 62 -13.72 -4.09 -3.94
C SER A 62 -12.49 -3.17 -3.98
N GLU A 63 -11.86 -2.91 -2.82
CA GLU A 63 -10.41 -2.86 -2.57
C GLU A 63 -10.07 -2.22 -1.20
N GLY A 64 -9.03 -2.77 -0.55
CA GLY A 64 -8.03 -1.93 0.13
C GLY A 64 -8.28 -1.49 1.58
N GLY A 65 -8.33 -2.42 2.54
CA GLY A 65 -8.34 -2.02 3.96
C GLY A 65 -8.24 -3.13 4.99
N LYS A 66 -7.44 -4.17 4.78
CA LYS A 66 -7.19 -5.14 5.87
C LYS A 66 -6.15 -4.58 6.83
N ALA A 67 -6.63 -3.96 7.90
CA ALA A 67 -5.90 -3.85 9.16
C ALA A 67 -5.43 -5.25 9.56
N LYS A 68 -4.14 -5.54 9.39
CA LYS A 68 -3.56 -6.79 9.89
C LYS A 68 -3.43 -6.67 11.41
N VAL A 69 -4.35 -7.32 12.12
CA VAL A 69 -4.08 -7.91 13.43
C VAL A 69 -3.04 -9.00 13.20
N ALA A 70 -1.88 -8.85 13.81
CA ALA A 70 -0.75 -9.76 13.67
C ALA A 70 -1.11 -11.11 14.31
N LYS A 71 -1.53 -12.07 13.50
CA LYS A 71 -1.29 -13.48 13.80
C LYS A 71 0.06 -13.81 13.19
N ALA A 72 1.03 -14.17 14.03
CA ALA A 72 2.38 -14.57 13.63
C ALA A 72 2.29 -15.61 12.50
N ARG A 73 2.60 -15.17 11.28
CA ARG A 73 2.82 -16.03 10.12
C ARG A 73 4.23 -15.74 9.66
N LYS A 74 5.00 -16.83 9.49
CA LYS A 74 6.41 -16.84 9.07
C LYS A 74 6.67 -15.75 8.01
N PRO A 75 7.76 -14.97 8.13
CA PRO A 75 7.98 -13.80 7.30
C PRO A 75 8.08 -14.23 5.83
N LYS A 76 7.06 -13.89 5.05
CA LYS A 76 7.16 -13.90 3.59
C LYS A 76 8.08 -12.72 3.28
N GLN A 77 9.32 -13.02 2.88
CA GLN A 77 10.35 -12.04 2.54
C GLN A 77 9.71 -10.89 1.74
N SER A 78 9.54 -9.74 2.40
CA SER A 78 9.15 -8.51 1.72
C SER A 78 10.25 -8.20 0.74
N ALA A 79 9.90 -7.97 -0.53
CA ALA A 79 10.89 -7.60 -1.53
C ALA A 79 11.69 -6.38 -1.02
N ALA A 80 13.01 -6.43 -1.17
CA ALA A 80 13.97 -5.65 -0.37
C ALA A 80 13.70 -4.13 -0.33
N ASN A 81 13.05 -3.57 -1.36
CA ASN A 81 12.81 -2.14 -1.52
C ASN A 81 11.31 -1.76 -1.48
N GLN A 82 10.44 -2.61 -0.92
CA GLN A 82 9.02 -2.28 -0.74
C GLN A 82 8.84 -1.10 0.23
N GLY A 83 8.25 -0.01 -0.27
CA GLY A 83 7.99 1.20 0.51
C GLY A 83 9.12 2.25 0.45
N SER A 84 10.29 1.91 -0.09
CA SER A 84 11.37 2.86 -0.31
C SER A 84 10.98 3.91 -1.37
N ARG A 85 11.40 5.17 -1.17
CA ARG A 85 11.24 6.23 -2.18
C ARG A 85 11.99 5.87 -3.46
N TRP A 86 11.42 6.22 -4.61
CA TRP A 86 12.10 6.11 -5.91
C TRP A 86 13.15 7.20 -6.04
N THR A 87 14.36 6.85 -6.47
CA THR A 87 15.38 7.84 -6.84
C THR A 87 15.29 8.19 -8.33
N PRO A 88 15.80 9.36 -8.76
CA PRO A 88 15.85 9.71 -10.18
C PRO A 88 16.63 8.70 -11.05
N GLU A 89 17.65 8.06 -10.48
CA GLU A 89 18.44 7.02 -11.14
C GLU A 89 17.62 5.73 -11.32
N GLU A 90 16.84 5.36 -10.30
CA GLU A 90 15.92 4.22 -10.39
C GLU A 90 14.83 4.46 -11.45
N ASP A 91 14.32 5.68 -11.57
CA ASP A 91 13.32 6.04 -12.60
C ASP A 91 13.88 5.92 -14.01
N LYS A 92 15.09 6.48 -14.24
CA LYS A 92 15.79 6.37 -15.52
C LYS A 92 16.03 4.90 -15.89
N LYS A 93 16.50 4.12 -14.92
CA LYS A 93 16.75 2.68 -15.11
C LYS A 93 15.44 1.93 -15.39
N LEU A 94 14.36 2.26 -14.69
CA LEU A 94 13.05 1.61 -14.86
C LEU A 94 12.49 1.88 -16.26
N LEU A 95 12.55 3.13 -16.74
CA LEU A 95 12.12 3.48 -18.08
C LEU A 95 12.97 2.79 -19.15
N HIS A 96 14.30 2.80 -18.96
CA HIS A 96 15.23 2.17 -19.88
C HIS A 96 14.93 0.67 -20.04
N LEU A 97 14.85 -0.06 -18.93
CA LEU A 97 14.53 -1.49 -18.95
C LEU A 97 13.13 -1.77 -19.52
N TRP A 98 12.15 -0.91 -19.29
CA TRP A 98 10.81 -1.10 -19.86
C TRP A 98 10.78 -0.93 -21.39
N GLN A 99 11.69 -0.13 -21.94
CA GLN A 99 11.84 0.06 -23.39
C GLN A 99 12.54 -1.12 -24.07
N GLU A 100 13.22 -1.99 -23.33
CA GLU A 100 13.84 -3.20 -23.87
C GLU A 100 12.76 -4.23 -24.24
N ASP A 101 12.91 -4.83 -25.42
CA ASP A 101 12.01 -5.87 -25.91
C ASP A 101 12.08 -7.11 -25.03
N GLY A 102 10.91 -7.69 -24.73
CA GLY A 102 10.80 -8.88 -23.90
C GLY A 102 10.84 -8.64 -22.39
N VAL A 103 11.26 -7.46 -21.90
CA VAL A 103 11.27 -7.21 -20.45
C VAL A 103 9.85 -7.19 -19.89
N THR A 104 9.59 -8.05 -18.90
CA THR A 104 8.30 -8.19 -18.22
C THR A 104 8.26 -7.45 -16.88
N ILE A 105 7.07 -7.27 -16.32
CA ILE A 105 6.89 -6.74 -14.95
C ILE A 105 7.61 -7.64 -13.94
N GLU A 106 7.58 -8.96 -14.13
CA GLU A 106 8.27 -9.93 -13.28
C GLU A 106 9.78 -9.67 -13.24
N ASP A 107 10.40 -9.41 -14.39
CA ASP A 107 11.83 -9.07 -14.49
C ASP A 107 12.14 -7.77 -13.74
N LEU A 108 11.29 -6.75 -13.92
CA LEU A 108 11.42 -5.47 -13.22
C LEU A 108 11.23 -5.63 -11.70
N MET A 109 10.30 -6.49 -11.27
CA MET A 109 10.12 -6.79 -9.85
C MET A 109 11.39 -7.38 -9.23
N GLN A 110 12.03 -8.31 -9.94
CA GLN A 110 13.29 -8.92 -9.52
C GLN A 110 14.44 -7.90 -9.51
N CYS A 111 14.55 -7.08 -10.56
CA CYS A 111 15.61 -6.07 -10.70
C CYS A 111 15.55 -4.98 -9.61
N PHE A 112 14.35 -4.52 -9.26
CA PHE A 112 14.17 -3.41 -8.30
C PHE A 112 13.86 -3.89 -6.88
N GLY A 113 13.63 -5.19 -6.68
CA GLY A 113 13.21 -5.72 -5.38
C GLY A 113 11.90 -5.10 -4.90
N ARG A 114 10.96 -4.82 -5.81
CA ARG A 114 9.65 -4.21 -5.55
C ARG A 114 8.53 -5.12 -6.07
N ASN A 115 7.30 -4.90 -5.60
CA ASN A 115 6.15 -5.64 -6.14
C ASN A 115 5.63 -4.99 -7.43
N GLY A 116 4.89 -5.77 -8.23
CA GLY A 116 4.33 -5.31 -9.51
C GLY A 116 3.38 -4.13 -9.38
N GLY A 117 2.76 -3.95 -8.21
CA GLY A 117 1.96 -2.76 -7.92
C GLY A 117 2.79 -1.47 -7.93
N GLY A 118 3.96 -1.50 -7.29
CA GLY A 118 4.92 -0.39 -7.27
C GLY A 118 5.54 -0.12 -8.65
N ILE A 119 5.90 -1.18 -9.38
CA ILE A 119 6.44 -1.08 -10.75
C ILE A 119 5.42 -0.43 -11.69
N THR A 120 4.20 -0.99 -11.78
CA THR A 120 3.14 -0.49 -12.67
C THR A 120 2.73 0.95 -12.34
N SER A 121 2.56 1.28 -11.05
CA SER A 121 2.23 2.65 -10.64
C SER A 121 3.33 3.64 -11.00
N ARG A 122 4.60 3.24 -10.89
CA ARG A 122 5.72 4.13 -11.22
C ARG A 122 5.84 4.35 -12.73
N LEU A 123 5.69 3.30 -13.54
CA LEU A 123 5.70 3.41 -15.00
C LEU A 123 4.62 4.36 -15.54
N VAL A 124 3.39 4.32 -14.99
CA VAL A 124 2.35 5.31 -15.35
C VAL A 124 2.77 6.73 -14.98
N ARG A 125 3.31 6.93 -13.76
CA ARG A 125 3.79 8.25 -13.30
C ARG A 125 4.93 8.80 -14.15
N LEU A 126 5.76 7.92 -14.72
CA LEU A 126 6.86 8.28 -15.62
C LEU A 126 6.41 8.43 -17.09
N GLY A 127 5.12 8.25 -17.39
CA GLY A 127 4.58 8.45 -18.74
C GLY A 127 4.84 7.30 -19.71
N ALA A 128 5.27 6.13 -19.23
CA ALA A 128 5.51 4.97 -20.09
C ALA A 128 4.21 4.41 -20.71
N SER A 129 3.07 4.65 -20.07
CA SER A 129 1.75 4.25 -20.55
C SER A 129 0.63 5.03 -19.83
N PRO A 130 -0.56 5.22 -20.43
CA PRO A 130 -1.66 5.95 -19.80
C PRO A 130 -2.23 5.26 -18.55
N THR A 131 -2.33 3.92 -18.56
CA THR A 131 -2.92 3.17 -17.43
C THR A 131 -2.06 2.00 -16.98
N ARG A 132 -2.36 1.49 -15.77
CA ARG A 132 -1.70 0.29 -15.23
C ARG A 132 -2.11 -0.97 -15.98
N ASP A 133 -3.30 -0.98 -16.58
CA ASP A 133 -3.81 -2.12 -17.33
C ASP A 133 -3.14 -2.25 -18.70
N ASP A 134 -2.83 -1.13 -19.34
CA ASP A 134 -2.01 -1.10 -20.56
C ASP A 134 -0.62 -1.73 -20.32
N ILE A 135 0.02 -1.37 -19.20
CA ILE A 135 1.33 -1.94 -18.81
C ILE A 135 1.22 -3.44 -18.55
N ARG A 136 0.17 -3.89 -17.86
CA ARG A 136 -0.05 -5.34 -17.60
C ARG A 136 -0.31 -6.11 -18.88
N THR A 137 -1.10 -5.55 -19.78
CA THR A 137 -1.42 -6.15 -21.08
C THR A 137 -0.16 -6.30 -21.92
N GLU A 138 0.66 -5.25 -21.98
CA GLU A 138 1.94 -5.28 -22.70
C GLU A 138 2.92 -6.28 -22.09
N SER A 139 3.05 -6.31 -20.76
CA SER A 139 3.88 -7.31 -20.07
C SER A 139 3.44 -8.74 -20.38
N LYS A 140 2.13 -8.99 -20.41
CA LYS A 140 1.58 -10.30 -20.74
C LYS A 140 1.89 -10.68 -22.19
N ARG A 141 1.74 -9.74 -23.13
CA ARG A 141 2.10 -9.92 -24.55
C ARG A 141 3.58 -10.28 -24.70
N ARG A 142 4.47 -9.60 -23.96
CA ARG A 142 5.91 -9.90 -23.93
C ARG A 142 6.20 -11.29 -23.38
N ALA A 143 5.56 -11.67 -22.27
CA ALA A 143 5.70 -13.01 -21.69
C ALA A 143 5.23 -14.13 -22.63
N GLU A 144 4.11 -13.93 -23.33
CA GLU A 144 3.58 -14.87 -24.34
C GLU A 144 4.53 -14.99 -25.55
N SER A 145 5.16 -13.88 -25.96
CA SER A 145 6.16 -13.86 -27.03
C SER A 145 7.44 -14.62 -26.64
N ILE A 146 7.88 -14.50 -25.37
CA ILE A 146 9.01 -15.27 -24.82
C ILE A 146 8.67 -16.76 -24.77
N SER A 147 7.48 -17.11 -24.27
CA SER A 147 7.05 -18.51 -24.17
C SER A 147 6.86 -19.21 -25.51
N SER A 148 6.56 -18.47 -26.58
CA SER A 148 6.40 -19.02 -27.94
C SER A 148 7.73 -19.18 -28.68
N THR A 149 8.82 -18.64 -28.13
CA THR A 149 10.17 -18.67 -28.72
C THR A 149 11.08 -19.71 -28.02
N SER A 150 10.57 -20.41 -27.01
CA SER A 150 11.26 -21.51 -26.29
C SER A 150 10.73 -22.87 -26.73
#